data_AF-A0A8J8SCN4-F1
#
_entry.id   AF-A0A8J8SCN4-F1
#
_cell.length_a   1.000
_cell.length_b   1.000
_cell.length_c   1.000
_cell.angle_alpha   90.00
_cell.angle_beta   90.00
_cell.angle_gamma   90.00
#
_symmetry.space_group_name_H-M   'P 1'
#
loop_
_entity.id
_entity.type
_entity.pdbx_description
1 polymer ?
#
loop_
_entity_poly.entity_id
_entity_poly.type
_entity_poly.pdbx_seq_one_letter_code
_entity_poly.pdbx_strand_id
1 'polypeptide(L)'
;MDNKYISEYKEWTVLIYAAGNNNLQEFIYNQFESILTTTKTENVNVIVQISEGHSPKGVNFNECKRYVIDNNKAILLKDLGKISMAQPEELKKFVVWGSNRFPSRHIAVIMSGHSAGFVGLMKDCSGEQTSFMGIKGFAKTLYLARRSIKRYIDVLVMDTCFMDTVEIWYDIIINSRNAVKYVILPQDNAPKEGLSYNEIINSLNKTKNGFISYNSMKRIINDEMKKNNIFCVFLASEYFSKLKEIIDLFSQLLLMKDKNINNDIQALDFIPLIDLCNNDILMDSDINKCNKVIKYILDKIILEPDSNIIERERRGLKIYFPHNYDVYSKFKGMYNSMKFSHNNMWTQVIDDKYMGK
;
A
#
# COMPACT_ATOMS: atom_id res chain seq x y z
N MET A 1 -22.58 24.28 4.65
CA MET A 1 -21.70 25.47 4.70
C MET A 1 -20.29 24.96 4.94
N ASP A 2 -19.34 25.22 4.04
CA ASP A 2 -17.94 24.80 4.25
C ASP A 2 -17.34 25.65 5.37
N ASN A 3 -16.92 25.01 6.47
CA ASN A 3 -16.31 25.69 7.62
C ASN A 3 -15.08 26.50 7.18
N LYS A 4 -14.97 27.76 7.63
CA LYS A 4 -13.91 28.71 7.27
C LYS A 4 -12.60 28.40 8.02
N TYR A 5 -12.16 27.14 8.03
CA TYR A 5 -10.87 26.74 8.61
C TYR A 5 -9.74 27.29 7.73
N ILE A 6 -8.84 28.12 8.27
CA ILE A 6 -7.72 28.67 7.49
C ILE A 6 -6.46 27.97 7.98
N SER A 7 -5.81 27.20 7.11
CA SER A 7 -4.54 26.55 7.41
C SER A 7 -3.37 27.37 6.86
N GLU A 8 -2.33 27.52 7.65
CA GLU A 8 -1.05 28.04 7.20
C GLU A 8 -0.28 26.98 6.39
N TYR A 9 0.74 27.44 5.64
CA TYR A 9 1.64 26.54 4.92
C TYR A 9 2.49 25.75 5.91
N LYS A 10 2.52 24.42 5.78
CA LYS A 10 3.27 23.54 6.69
C LYS A 10 4.32 22.69 5.98
N GLU A 11 5.13 21.94 6.73
CA GLU A 11 6.09 21.02 6.10
C GLU A 11 5.35 19.84 5.45
N TRP A 12 4.34 19.28 6.12
CA TRP A 12 3.54 18.17 5.59
C TRP A 12 2.05 18.43 5.56
N THR A 13 1.40 17.79 4.60
CA THR A 13 -0.03 17.50 4.63
C THR A 13 -0.19 16.00 4.57
N VAL A 14 -0.76 15.43 5.63
CA VAL A 14 -1.07 14.01 5.79
C VAL A 14 -2.57 13.83 5.55
N LEU A 15 -2.90 13.07 4.51
CA LEU A 15 -4.27 12.78 4.10
C LEU A 15 -4.60 11.33 4.42
N ILE A 16 -5.41 11.10 5.43
CA ILE A 16 -5.84 9.77 5.88
C ILE A 16 -7.18 9.45 5.24
N TYR A 17 -7.23 8.39 4.43
CA TYR A 17 -8.41 7.90 3.73
C TYR A 17 -8.80 6.55 4.32
N ALA A 18 -9.82 6.55 5.19
CA ALA A 18 -10.17 5.41 6.04
C ALA A 18 -11.55 4.80 5.68
N ALA A 19 -11.51 3.58 5.16
CA ALA A 19 -12.66 2.81 4.72
C ALA A 19 -13.25 1.96 5.86
N GLY A 20 -14.07 2.58 6.71
CA GLY A 20 -14.75 1.93 7.84
C GLY A 20 -16.16 1.41 7.52
N ASN A 21 -16.65 1.52 6.29
CA ASN A 21 -17.90 0.88 5.83
C ASN A 21 -17.77 -0.65 5.69
N ASN A 22 -17.29 -1.33 6.74
CA ASN A 22 -17.10 -2.78 6.84
C ASN A 22 -16.82 -3.16 8.31
N ASN A 23 -16.39 -4.39 8.55
CA ASN A 23 -16.11 -4.91 9.91
C ASN A 23 -14.84 -4.34 10.58
N LEU A 24 -14.12 -3.39 9.96
CA LEU A 24 -13.00 -2.66 10.57
C LEU A 24 -13.41 -1.34 11.22
N GLN A 25 -14.69 -0.94 11.15
CA GLN A 25 -15.14 0.36 11.64
C GLN A 25 -14.63 0.71 13.04
N GLU A 26 -14.76 -0.21 13.99
CA GLU A 26 -14.34 0.02 15.38
C GLU A 26 -12.83 0.28 15.48
N PHE A 27 -12.02 -0.50 14.76
CA PHE A 27 -10.57 -0.32 14.72
C PHE A 27 -10.18 1.00 14.07
N ILE A 28 -10.81 1.34 12.94
CA ILE A 28 -10.59 2.61 12.25
C ILE A 28 -11.00 3.80 13.12
N TYR A 29 -12.10 3.69 13.87
CA TYR A 29 -12.55 4.75 14.77
C TYR A 29 -11.63 4.88 15.99
N ASN A 30 -11.20 3.77 16.59
CA ASN A 30 -10.21 3.78 17.68
C ASN A 30 -8.89 4.41 17.21
N GLN A 31 -8.48 4.14 15.97
CA GLN A 31 -7.31 4.77 15.38
C GLN A 31 -7.52 6.26 15.15
N PHE A 32 -8.70 6.68 14.71
CA PHE A 32 -9.06 8.09 14.61
C PHE A 32 -8.93 8.81 15.96
N GLU A 33 -9.50 8.26 17.04
CA GLU A 33 -9.39 8.80 18.41
C GLU A 33 -7.93 8.84 18.93
N SER A 34 -7.14 7.83 18.59
CA SER A 34 -5.71 7.78 18.91
C SER A 34 -4.93 8.95 18.27
N ILE A 35 -5.30 9.33 17.05
CA ILE A 35 -4.71 10.50 16.36
C ILE A 35 -5.08 11.79 17.06
N LEU A 36 -6.32 11.92 17.55
CA LEU A 36 -6.74 13.13 18.27
C LEU A 36 -5.93 13.37 19.53
N THR A 37 -5.57 12.32 20.26
CA THR A 37 -4.98 12.47 21.60
C THR A 37 -3.46 12.61 21.60
N THR A 38 -2.78 12.20 20.53
CA THR A 38 -1.31 12.04 20.56
C THR A 38 -0.56 12.69 19.39
N THR A 39 -1.28 13.27 18.42
CA THR A 39 -0.67 13.87 17.24
C THR A 39 -0.28 15.31 17.47
N LYS A 40 1.01 15.62 17.29
CA LYS A 40 1.48 17.01 17.25
C LYS A 40 1.28 17.59 15.86
N THR A 41 0.57 18.71 15.76
CA THR A 41 0.18 19.33 14.47
C THR A 41 0.98 20.58 14.10
N GLU A 42 2.09 20.87 14.78
CA GLU A 42 2.88 22.11 14.59
C GLU A 42 3.34 22.31 13.13
N ASN A 43 4.04 21.33 12.54
CA ASN A 43 4.56 21.41 11.16
C ASN A 43 3.81 20.47 10.19
N VAL A 44 2.66 19.94 10.60
CA VAL A 44 1.88 18.98 9.80
C VAL A 44 0.39 19.35 9.80
N ASN A 45 -0.23 19.31 8.63
CA ASN A 45 -1.67 19.32 8.49
C ASN A 45 -2.14 17.87 8.49
N VAL A 46 -3.11 17.51 9.34
CA VAL A 46 -3.64 16.14 9.42
C VAL A 46 -5.11 16.19 9.07
N ILE A 47 -5.46 15.59 7.94
CA ILE A 47 -6.82 15.59 7.40
C ILE A 47 -7.27 14.15 7.31
N VAL A 48 -8.46 13.87 7.84
CA VAL A 48 -9.05 12.53 7.83
C VAL A 48 -10.33 12.55 7.02
N GLN A 49 -10.44 11.71 6.00
CA GLN A 49 -11.71 11.30 5.40
C GLN A 49 -12.02 9.88 5.86
N ILE A 50 -13.03 9.74 6.70
CA ILE A 50 -13.40 8.49 7.35
C ILE A 50 -14.84 8.15 6.97
N SER A 51 -15.09 6.89 6.64
CA SER A 51 -16.44 6.36 6.46
C SER A 51 -16.82 5.49 7.64
N GLU A 52 -18.07 5.59 8.07
CA GLU A 52 -18.64 4.82 9.17
C GLU A 52 -19.79 3.95 8.65
N GLY A 53 -19.63 2.63 8.75
CA GLY A 53 -20.67 1.65 8.41
C GLY A 53 -21.51 1.24 9.61
N HIS A 54 -21.51 -0.07 9.90
CA HIS A 54 -22.24 -0.67 11.00
C HIS A 54 -21.52 -0.54 12.35
N SER A 55 -22.06 0.27 13.26
CA SER A 55 -21.62 0.29 14.65
C SER A 55 -22.11 -0.97 15.39
N PRO A 56 -21.31 -1.58 16.30
CA PRO A 56 -21.78 -2.62 17.22
C PRO A 56 -22.99 -2.18 18.07
N LYS A 57 -23.24 -0.87 18.19
CA LYS A 57 -24.40 -0.27 18.86
C LYS A 57 -25.66 -0.22 17.98
N GLY A 58 -25.64 -0.85 16.80
CA GLY A 58 -26.81 -1.03 15.94
C GLY A 58 -27.22 0.18 15.10
N VAL A 59 -26.39 1.23 15.04
CA VAL A 59 -26.65 2.42 14.21
C VAL A 59 -25.82 2.34 12.92
N ASN A 60 -26.52 2.39 11.79
CA ASN A 60 -25.94 2.31 10.45
C ASN A 60 -25.93 3.72 9.86
N PHE A 61 -24.81 4.43 9.98
CA PHE A 61 -24.72 5.79 9.45
C PHE A 61 -24.48 5.75 7.93
N ASN A 62 -23.61 4.85 7.45
CA ASN A 62 -23.09 4.82 6.08
C ASN A 62 -22.61 6.22 5.63
N GLU A 63 -22.17 7.04 6.58
CA GLU A 63 -21.77 8.42 6.35
C GLU A 63 -20.25 8.48 6.20
N CYS A 64 -19.80 9.39 5.35
CA CYS A 64 -18.40 9.74 5.26
C CYS A 64 -18.20 11.19 5.65
N LYS A 65 -17.25 11.45 6.53
CA LYS A 65 -16.96 12.78 7.08
C LYS A 65 -15.51 13.14 6.84
N ARG A 66 -15.26 14.44 6.72
CA ARG A 66 -13.93 15.03 6.64
C ARG A 66 -13.64 15.85 7.88
N TYR A 67 -12.51 15.57 8.51
CA TYR A 67 -12.01 16.30 9.67
C TYR A 67 -10.63 16.88 9.38
N VAL A 68 -10.32 18.02 9.98
CA VAL A 68 -8.93 18.41 10.27
C VAL A 68 -8.67 18.17 11.75
N ILE A 69 -7.49 17.64 12.05
CA ILE A 69 -7.01 17.53 13.42
C ILE A 69 -6.21 18.77 13.75
N ASP A 70 -6.62 19.47 14.80
CA ASP A 70 -5.98 20.70 15.26
C ASP A 70 -6.06 20.81 16.77
N ASN A 71 -4.90 21.03 17.42
CA ASN A 71 -4.79 21.12 18.88
C ASN A 71 -5.54 20.00 19.63
N ASN A 72 -5.30 18.75 19.21
CA ASN A 72 -5.94 17.54 19.75
C ASN A 72 -7.47 17.50 19.63
N LYS A 73 -8.05 18.24 18.67
CA LYS A 73 -9.49 18.23 18.37
C LYS A 73 -9.74 17.86 16.92
N ALA A 74 -10.78 17.05 16.70
CA ALA A 74 -11.36 16.85 15.37
C ALA A 74 -12.33 17.98 15.05
N ILE A 75 -11.99 18.80 14.06
CA ILE A 75 -12.89 19.83 13.54
C ILE A 75 -13.54 19.30 12.28
N LEU A 76 -14.87 19.13 12.32
CA LEU A 76 -15.65 18.71 11.15
C LEU A 76 -15.58 19.80 10.07
N LEU A 77 -15.05 19.42 8.91
CA LEU A 77 -14.96 20.29 7.74
C LEU A 77 -16.14 20.08 6.80
N LYS A 78 -16.52 18.82 6.61
CA LYS A 78 -17.58 18.46 5.67
C LYS A 78 -18.19 17.10 6.01
N ASP A 79 -19.51 17.05 5.96
CA ASP A 79 -20.27 15.81 5.83
C ASP A 79 -20.44 15.50 4.34
N LEU A 80 -19.95 14.35 3.89
CA LEU A 80 -20.05 13.89 2.51
C LEU A 80 -21.28 13.00 2.29
N GLY A 81 -22.02 12.66 3.35
CA GLY A 81 -23.09 11.68 3.31
C GLY A 81 -22.60 10.32 2.83
N LYS A 82 -23.42 9.64 2.04
CA LYS A 82 -23.15 8.29 1.55
C LYS A 82 -22.26 8.34 0.31
N ILE A 83 -20.97 8.04 0.49
CA ILE A 83 -20.04 7.79 -0.61
C ILE A 83 -19.33 6.44 -0.39
N SER A 84 -18.96 5.79 -1.48
CA SER A 84 -18.18 4.56 -1.43
C SER A 84 -16.69 4.87 -1.43
N MET A 85 -15.98 4.43 -0.40
CA MET A 85 -14.53 4.61 -0.28
C MET A 85 -13.75 3.77 -1.30
N ALA A 86 -14.38 2.75 -1.88
CA ALA A 86 -13.81 1.93 -2.96
C ALA A 86 -13.75 2.68 -4.32
N GLN A 87 -14.35 3.86 -4.44
CA GLN A 87 -14.38 4.59 -5.72
C GLN A 87 -13.10 5.39 -5.96
N PRO A 88 -12.35 5.13 -7.07
CA PRO A 88 -11.11 5.85 -7.35
C PRO A 88 -11.28 7.38 -7.48
N GLU A 89 -12.45 7.84 -7.93
CA GLU A 89 -12.73 9.28 -8.07
C GLU A 89 -12.91 9.96 -6.70
N GLU A 90 -13.44 9.28 -5.69
CA GLU A 90 -13.57 9.84 -4.34
C GLU A 90 -12.21 10.02 -3.66
N LEU A 91 -11.30 9.06 -3.85
CA LEU A 91 -9.90 9.22 -3.44
C LEU A 91 -9.23 10.39 -4.15
N LYS A 92 -9.42 10.52 -5.47
CA LYS A 92 -8.87 11.66 -6.24
C LYS A 92 -9.39 12.99 -5.70
N LYS A 93 -10.71 13.11 -5.52
CA LYS A 93 -11.34 14.33 -4.97
C LYS A 93 -10.75 14.66 -3.61
N PHE A 94 -10.58 13.66 -2.73
CA PHE A 94 -10.00 13.85 -1.41
C PHE A 94 -8.56 14.35 -1.48
N VAL A 95 -7.70 13.67 -2.24
CA VAL A 95 -6.28 14.06 -2.36
C VAL A 95 -6.13 15.45 -2.94
N VAL A 96 -6.84 15.76 -4.03
CA VAL A 96 -6.76 17.08 -4.67
C VAL A 96 -7.29 18.18 -3.76
N TRP A 97 -8.46 17.96 -3.15
CA TRP A 97 -9.05 18.93 -2.22
C TRP A 97 -8.16 19.16 -1.00
N GLY A 98 -7.68 18.08 -0.36
CA GLY A 98 -6.85 18.15 0.83
C GLY A 98 -5.53 18.87 0.56
N SER A 99 -4.83 18.51 -0.51
CA SER A 99 -3.55 19.15 -0.87
C SER A 99 -3.70 20.63 -1.26
N ASN A 100 -4.81 21.02 -1.90
CA ASN A 100 -5.04 22.42 -2.27
C ASN A 100 -5.52 23.25 -1.07
N ARG A 101 -6.34 22.66 -0.19
CA ARG A 101 -6.91 23.36 0.95
C ARG A 101 -5.92 23.53 2.09
N PHE A 102 -5.00 22.57 2.24
CA PHE A 102 -3.96 22.51 3.26
C PHE A 102 -2.59 22.48 2.58
N PRO A 103 -2.06 23.64 2.17
CA PRO A 103 -0.80 23.70 1.45
C PRO A 103 0.36 23.29 2.35
N SER A 104 1.28 22.51 1.81
CA SER A 104 2.48 22.05 2.52
C SER A 104 3.69 21.94 1.59
N ARG A 105 4.86 21.51 2.06
CA ARG A 105 6.02 21.12 1.23
C ARG A 105 5.97 19.67 0.75
N HIS A 106 5.41 18.78 1.57
CA HIS A 106 5.33 17.36 1.28
C HIS A 106 3.92 16.81 1.51
N ILE A 107 3.58 15.77 0.74
CA ILE A 107 2.26 15.12 0.82
C ILE A 107 2.45 13.67 1.21
N ALA A 108 1.80 13.27 2.29
CA ALA A 108 1.62 11.88 2.66
C ALA A 108 0.15 11.47 2.49
N VAL A 109 -0.10 10.30 1.94
CA VAL A 109 -1.45 9.71 1.85
C VAL A 109 -1.43 8.40 2.61
N ILE A 110 -2.37 8.21 3.54
CA ILE A 110 -2.53 6.97 4.32
C ILE A 110 -3.82 6.32 3.84
N MET A 111 -3.72 5.08 3.34
CA MET A 111 -4.85 4.25 2.94
C MET A 111 -5.12 3.25 4.07
N SER A 112 -6.32 3.31 4.66
CA SER A 112 -6.69 2.48 5.82
C SER A 112 -7.95 1.67 5.52
N GLY A 113 -7.85 0.35 5.62
CA GLY A 113 -9.00 -0.54 5.45
C GLY A 113 -8.63 -1.94 4.95
N HIS A 114 -9.63 -2.67 4.47
CA HIS A 114 -9.43 -4.01 3.90
C HIS A 114 -8.88 -3.96 2.48
N SER A 115 -8.15 -5.01 2.14
CA SER A 115 -7.61 -5.29 0.82
C SER A 115 -7.60 -6.79 0.54
N ALA A 116 -7.49 -7.14 -0.74
CA ALA A 116 -7.47 -8.51 -1.23
C ALA A 116 -6.40 -8.66 -2.33
N GLY A 117 -5.20 -8.15 -2.06
CA GLY A 117 -4.08 -8.16 -3.00
C GLY A 117 -4.43 -7.51 -4.34
N PHE A 118 -4.14 -8.20 -5.45
CA PHE A 118 -4.41 -7.67 -6.79
C PHE A 118 -5.90 -7.49 -7.13
N VAL A 119 -6.81 -8.09 -6.34
CA VAL A 119 -8.26 -7.90 -6.51
C VAL A 119 -8.64 -6.45 -6.24
N GLY A 120 -8.05 -5.84 -5.20
CA GLY A 120 -8.27 -4.44 -4.86
C GLY A 120 -8.12 -4.13 -3.38
N LEU A 121 -8.40 -2.87 -3.04
CA LEU A 121 -8.28 -2.29 -1.70
C LEU A 121 -9.50 -1.44 -1.34
N MET A 122 -9.55 -0.95 -0.10
CA MET A 122 -10.63 -0.11 0.42
C MET A 122 -12.00 -0.78 0.28
N LYS A 123 -12.14 -2.02 0.80
CA LYS A 123 -13.42 -2.73 0.82
C LYS A 123 -14.52 -1.81 1.39
N ASP A 124 -15.60 -1.66 0.66
CA ASP A 124 -16.72 -0.84 1.07
C ASP A 124 -18.04 -1.61 0.87
N CYS A 125 -18.81 -1.72 1.95
CA CYS A 125 -20.09 -2.42 2.03
C CYS A 125 -21.29 -1.46 2.12
N SER A 126 -21.14 -0.19 1.74
CA SER A 126 -22.24 0.80 1.81
C SER A 126 -23.29 0.66 0.70
N GLY A 127 -22.95 -0.02 -0.39
CA GLY A 127 -23.86 -0.31 -1.51
C GLY A 127 -24.56 -1.67 -1.39
N GLU A 128 -25.41 -2.00 -2.37
CA GLU A 128 -26.08 -3.30 -2.46
C GLU A 128 -25.09 -4.48 -2.58
N GLN A 129 -23.92 -4.22 -3.18
CA GLN A 129 -22.84 -5.17 -3.30
C GLN A 129 -21.58 -4.63 -2.63
N THR A 130 -20.78 -5.55 -2.09
CA THR A 130 -19.43 -5.22 -1.61
C THR A 130 -18.56 -4.77 -2.77
N SER A 131 -17.84 -3.68 -2.59
CA SER A 131 -16.98 -3.09 -3.62
C SER A 131 -15.52 -3.03 -3.15
N PHE A 132 -14.59 -3.13 -4.10
CA PHE A 132 -13.16 -2.89 -3.91
C PHE A 132 -12.64 -1.90 -4.95
N MET A 133 -11.72 -1.03 -4.55
CA MET A 133 -10.96 -0.21 -5.46
C MET A 133 -9.92 -1.09 -6.18
N GLY A 134 -10.10 -1.36 -7.47
CA GLY A 134 -9.12 -2.15 -8.23
C GLY A 134 -7.75 -1.44 -8.32
N ILE A 135 -6.66 -2.22 -8.30
CA ILE A 135 -5.28 -1.71 -8.26
C ILE A 135 -4.96 -0.74 -9.40
N LYS A 136 -5.39 -1.08 -10.63
CA LYS A 136 -5.22 -0.22 -11.81
C LYS A 136 -5.94 1.13 -11.65
N GLY A 137 -7.15 1.11 -11.10
CA GLY A 137 -7.94 2.32 -10.82
C GLY A 137 -7.26 3.19 -9.77
N PHE A 138 -6.82 2.59 -8.67
CA PHE A 138 -6.06 3.24 -7.61
C PHE A 138 -4.79 3.91 -8.14
N ALA A 139 -3.93 3.17 -8.84
CA ALA A 139 -2.68 3.70 -9.38
C ALA A 139 -2.91 4.85 -10.39
N LYS A 140 -3.93 4.72 -11.25
CA LYS A 140 -4.34 5.81 -12.16
C LYS A 140 -4.84 7.04 -11.38
N THR A 141 -5.57 6.86 -10.28
CA THR A 141 -6.00 7.96 -9.42
C THR A 141 -4.81 8.72 -8.83
N LEU A 142 -3.76 8.03 -8.38
CA LEU A 142 -2.53 8.68 -7.89
C LEU A 142 -1.88 9.56 -8.98
N TYR A 143 -1.83 9.09 -10.22
CA TYR A 143 -1.38 9.89 -11.37
C TYR A 143 -2.23 11.14 -11.60
N LEU A 144 -3.55 10.98 -11.61
CA LEU A 144 -4.47 12.09 -11.85
C LEU A 144 -4.44 13.12 -10.72
N ALA A 145 -4.32 12.67 -9.48
CA ALA A 145 -4.14 13.53 -8.32
C ALA A 145 -2.84 14.33 -8.45
N ARG A 146 -1.70 13.67 -8.70
CA ARG A 146 -0.40 14.34 -8.96
C ARG A 146 -0.50 15.39 -10.05
N ARG A 147 -1.17 15.09 -11.17
CA ARG A 147 -1.34 16.06 -12.27
C ARG A 147 -2.16 17.28 -11.85
N SER A 148 -3.20 17.07 -11.06
CA SER A 148 -4.09 18.13 -10.61
C SER A 148 -3.40 19.05 -9.60
N ILE A 149 -2.65 18.48 -8.66
CA ILE A 149 -1.92 19.23 -7.63
C ILE A 149 -0.52 19.69 -8.08
N LYS A 150 -0.07 19.23 -9.26
CA LYS A 150 1.25 19.46 -9.87
C LYS A 150 2.43 19.08 -8.97
N ARG A 151 2.26 18.09 -8.11
CA ARG A 151 3.24 17.67 -7.09
C ARG A 151 3.20 16.17 -6.89
N TYR A 152 4.31 15.62 -6.42
CA TYR A 152 4.39 14.21 -6.05
C TYR A 152 3.60 13.96 -4.76
N ILE A 153 3.10 12.72 -4.64
CA ILE A 153 2.77 12.16 -3.34
C ILE A 153 4.09 11.59 -2.82
N ASP A 154 4.66 12.22 -1.80
CA ASP A 154 6.00 11.84 -1.35
C ASP A 154 5.98 10.50 -0.60
N VAL A 155 4.96 10.27 0.24
CA VAL A 155 4.80 9.03 1.00
C VAL A 155 3.38 8.50 0.85
N LEU A 156 3.27 7.23 0.49
CA LEU A 156 2.02 6.48 0.54
C LEU A 156 2.14 5.45 1.66
N VAL A 157 1.27 5.50 2.66
CA VAL A 157 1.19 4.47 3.70
C VAL A 157 0.01 3.58 3.38
N MET A 158 0.27 2.28 3.31
CA MET A 158 -0.72 1.26 2.98
C MET A 158 -1.01 0.46 4.24
N ASP A 159 -1.92 0.97 5.08
CA ASP A 159 -2.41 0.26 6.26
C ASP A 159 -3.53 -0.71 5.85
N THR A 160 -3.09 -1.72 5.11
CA THR A 160 -3.92 -2.70 4.40
C THR A 160 -3.09 -3.97 4.21
N CYS A 161 -3.69 -5.16 4.33
CA CYS A 161 -3.00 -6.43 4.13
C CYS A 161 -2.61 -6.68 2.66
N PHE A 162 -1.70 -7.63 2.40
CA PHE A 162 -1.48 -8.17 1.06
C PHE A 162 -1.07 -7.17 -0.04
N MET A 163 -0.57 -6.00 0.32
CA MET A 163 -0.08 -5.00 -0.63
C MET A 163 1.44 -5.10 -0.86
N ASP A 164 2.08 -6.04 -0.17
CA ASP A 164 3.50 -6.43 -0.27
C ASP A 164 3.66 -7.51 -1.36
N THR A 165 3.43 -7.15 -2.62
CA THR A 165 3.77 -8.02 -3.76
C THR A 165 4.34 -7.21 -4.93
N VAL A 166 5.22 -7.83 -5.72
CA VAL A 166 5.86 -7.18 -6.87
C VAL A 166 4.85 -6.67 -7.88
N GLU A 167 3.76 -7.41 -8.11
CA GLU A 167 2.76 -7.04 -9.11
C GLU A 167 2.07 -5.75 -8.73
N ILE A 168 1.73 -5.59 -7.45
CA ILE A 168 1.08 -4.39 -6.93
C ILE A 168 2.04 -3.21 -6.99
N TRP A 169 3.29 -3.37 -6.54
CA TRP A 169 4.28 -2.29 -6.59
C TRP A 169 4.56 -1.84 -8.03
N TYR A 170 4.73 -2.79 -8.94
CA TYR A 170 4.91 -2.54 -10.37
C TYR A 170 3.71 -1.80 -10.95
N ASP A 171 2.48 -2.25 -10.68
CA ASP A 171 1.28 -1.58 -11.19
C ASP A 171 1.10 -0.18 -10.59
N ILE A 172 1.41 0.03 -9.30
CA ILE A 172 1.41 1.35 -8.68
C ILE A 172 2.40 2.27 -9.41
N ILE A 173 3.66 1.88 -9.56
CA ILE A 173 4.69 2.77 -10.10
C ILE A 173 4.48 3.06 -11.59
N ILE A 174 4.10 2.05 -12.39
CA ILE A 174 3.91 2.18 -13.83
C ILE A 174 2.60 2.89 -14.18
N ASN A 175 1.46 2.48 -13.62
CA ASN A 175 0.18 3.13 -13.94
C ASN A 175 0.08 4.54 -13.34
N SER A 176 0.78 4.80 -12.22
CA SER A 176 0.83 6.16 -11.64
C SER A 176 1.84 7.08 -12.34
N ARG A 177 2.68 6.56 -13.24
CA ARG A 177 3.77 7.30 -13.89
C ARG A 177 4.70 8.00 -12.89
N ASN A 178 5.19 7.26 -11.89
CA ASN A 178 6.03 7.80 -10.82
C ASN A 178 5.33 8.88 -9.97
N ALA A 179 4.02 8.73 -9.69
CA ALA A 179 3.33 9.73 -8.86
C ALA A 179 3.71 9.66 -7.38
N VAL A 180 4.13 8.50 -6.92
CA VAL A 180 4.52 8.20 -5.54
C VAL A 180 6.03 7.97 -5.47
N LYS A 181 6.70 8.49 -4.44
CA LYS A 181 8.14 8.25 -4.22
C LYS A 181 8.42 7.08 -3.28
N TYR A 182 7.74 7.04 -2.13
CA TYR A 182 7.93 6.01 -1.11
C TYR A 182 6.59 5.37 -0.74
N VAL A 183 6.61 4.06 -0.50
CA VAL A 183 5.47 3.32 0.04
C VAL A 183 5.86 2.65 1.34
N ILE A 184 5.13 2.92 2.43
CA ILE A 184 5.28 2.22 3.70
C ILE A 184 4.20 1.14 3.78
N LEU A 185 4.60 -0.08 4.10
CA LEU A 185 3.75 -1.28 4.10
C LEU A 185 4.04 -2.14 5.33
N PRO A 186 3.05 -2.87 5.88
CA PRO A 186 3.32 -3.96 6.79
C PRO A 186 4.07 -5.08 6.06
N GLN A 187 5.03 -5.70 6.76
CA GLN A 187 5.65 -6.94 6.32
C GLN A 187 4.69 -8.07 6.66
N ASP A 188 3.92 -8.51 5.65
CA ASP A 188 2.75 -9.42 5.71
C ASP A 188 1.39 -8.71 5.89
N ASN A 189 0.71 -8.97 7.01
CA ASN A 189 -0.60 -8.42 7.33
C ASN A 189 -0.45 -7.17 8.17
N ALA A 190 -1.33 -6.19 7.94
CA ALA A 190 -1.50 -5.09 8.87
C ALA A 190 -1.97 -5.65 10.22
N PRO A 191 -1.50 -5.09 11.35
CA PRO A 191 -2.12 -5.33 12.65
C PRO A 191 -3.61 -5.03 12.59
N LYS A 192 -4.42 -5.73 13.38
CA LYS A 192 -5.88 -5.52 13.38
C LYS A 192 -6.23 -4.08 13.79
N GLU A 193 -5.43 -3.53 14.69
CA GLU A 193 -5.51 -2.17 15.22
C GLU A 193 -5.00 -1.11 14.22
N GLY A 194 -4.35 -1.54 13.14
CA GLY A 194 -3.72 -0.68 12.14
C GLY A 194 -2.28 -0.28 12.49
N LEU A 195 -1.62 0.42 11.57
CA LEU A 195 -0.31 1.02 11.81
C LEU A 195 -0.40 2.19 12.80
N SER A 196 0.68 2.52 13.49
CA SER A 196 0.72 3.59 14.49
C SER A 196 0.86 4.95 13.81
N TYR A 197 -0.23 5.49 13.26
CA TYR A 197 -0.21 6.74 12.50
C TYR A 197 0.41 7.89 13.30
N ASN A 198 0.28 7.89 14.61
CA ASN A 198 0.88 8.90 15.49
C ASN A 198 2.41 8.88 15.43
N GLU A 199 3.04 7.71 15.38
CA GLU A 199 4.51 7.64 15.23
C GLU A 199 4.92 8.14 13.85
N ILE A 200 4.23 7.70 12.80
CA ILE A 200 4.47 8.18 11.43
C ILE A 200 4.32 9.71 11.37
N ILE A 201 3.19 10.26 11.81
CA ILE A 201 2.90 11.70 11.77
C ILE A 201 3.88 12.49 12.65
N ASN A 202 4.18 12.02 13.86
CA ASN A 202 5.14 12.68 14.74
C ASN A 202 6.56 12.66 14.15
N SER A 203 6.95 11.60 13.44
CA SER A 203 8.25 11.52 12.78
C SER A 203 8.34 12.36 11.51
N LEU A 204 7.22 12.55 10.80
CA LEU A 204 7.07 13.56 9.76
C LEU A 204 7.17 14.98 10.33
N ASN A 205 6.55 15.24 11.48
CA ASN A 205 6.59 16.55 12.16
C ASN A 205 8.01 16.96 12.60
N LYS A 206 8.91 15.98 12.80
CA LYS A 206 10.34 16.19 13.10
C LYS A 206 11.20 16.42 11.86
N THR A 207 10.65 16.29 10.64
CA THR A 207 11.40 16.64 9.42
C THR A 207 11.48 18.16 9.31
N LYS A 208 12.64 18.68 8.87
CA LYS A 208 12.88 20.12 8.79
C LYS A 208 13.29 20.50 7.37
N ASN A 209 12.59 21.49 6.81
CA ASN A 209 12.96 22.35 5.67
C ASN A 209 13.88 21.69 4.64
N GLY A 210 13.44 20.61 4.00
CA GLY A 210 14.30 19.92 3.04
C GLY A 210 13.63 18.79 2.28
N PHE A 211 14.34 18.26 1.28
CA PHE A 211 13.92 17.06 0.58
C PHE A 211 13.83 15.87 1.54
N ILE A 212 12.85 14.99 1.30
CA ILE A 212 12.76 13.71 2.00
C ILE A 212 13.95 12.86 1.57
N SER A 213 14.89 12.69 2.49
CA SER A 213 16.08 11.89 2.29
C SER A 213 15.84 10.43 2.67
N TYR A 214 16.72 9.54 2.19
CA TYR A 214 16.80 8.16 2.65
C TYR A 214 16.82 8.06 4.18
N ASN A 215 17.64 8.88 4.85
CA ASN A 215 17.76 8.89 6.31
C ASN A 215 16.48 9.34 7.01
N SER A 216 15.75 10.30 6.42
CA SER A 216 14.46 10.75 6.92
C SER A 216 13.44 9.61 6.89
N MET A 217 13.38 8.85 5.79
CA MET A 217 12.52 7.68 5.67
C MET A 217 12.94 6.56 6.62
N LYS A 218 14.25 6.28 6.73
CA LYS A 218 14.78 5.29 7.67
C LYS A 218 14.37 5.58 9.11
N ARG A 219 14.42 6.85 9.53
CA ARG A 219 13.94 7.27 10.86
C ARG A 219 12.45 7.03 11.06
N ILE A 220 11.62 7.36 10.07
CA ILE A 220 10.16 7.13 10.13
C ILE A 220 9.88 5.63 10.31
N ILE A 221 10.55 4.79 9.51
CA ILE A 221 10.41 3.33 9.59
C ILE A 221 10.88 2.82 10.96
N ASN A 222 12.05 3.23 11.44
CA ASN A 222 12.59 2.83 12.74
C ASN A 222 11.67 3.19 13.91
N ASP A 223 11.01 4.34 13.86
CA ASP A 223 10.09 4.76 14.93
C ASP A 223 8.82 3.90 14.95
N GLU A 224 8.24 3.64 13.78
CA GLU A 224 7.07 2.78 13.62
C GLU A 224 7.37 1.30 13.92
N MET A 225 8.58 0.85 13.55
CA MET A 225 9.05 -0.52 13.72
C MET A 225 9.11 -0.99 15.17
N LYS A 226 9.19 -0.05 16.13
CA LYS A 226 9.11 -0.36 17.57
C LYS A 226 7.75 -0.96 17.95
N LYS A 227 6.72 -0.72 17.14
CA LYS A 227 5.34 -1.15 17.40
C LYS A 227 4.85 -2.17 16.38
N ASN A 228 5.18 -1.97 15.10
CA ASN A 228 4.61 -2.73 14.01
C ASN A 228 5.70 -3.25 13.07
N ASN A 229 5.50 -4.43 12.48
CA ASN A 229 6.46 -4.96 11.51
C ASN A 229 6.21 -4.34 10.13
N ILE A 230 6.96 -3.30 9.76
CA ILE A 230 6.82 -2.54 8.52
C ILE A 230 8.15 -2.38 7.76
N PHE A 231 8.05 -2.00 6.50
CA PHE A 231 9.20 -1.58 5.69
C PHE A 231 8.76 -0.47 4.74
N CYS A 232 9.73 0.09 4.02
CA CYS A 232 9.45 1.09 2.99
C CYS A 232 10.07 0.69 1.66
N VAL A 233 9.33 0.95 0.58
CA VAL A 233 9.77 0.75 -0.79
C VAL A 233 9.93 2.10 -1.46
N PHE A 234 11.13 2.37 -1.97
CA PHE A 234 11.40 3.46 -2.90
C PHE A 234 10.91 3.07 -4.30
N LEU A 235 9.87 3.76 -4.77
CA LEU A 235 9.28 3.49 -6.08
C LEU A 235 9.97 4.31 -7.17
N ALA A 236 10.80 3.62 -7.95
CA ALA A 236 11.40 4.17 -9.16
C ALA A 236 11.24 3.20 -10.33
N SER A 237 10.50 3.62 -11.36
CA SER A 237 10.11 2.76 -12.50
C SER A 237 11.25 1.99 -13.18
N GLU A 238 12.47 2.52 -13.15
CA GLU A 238 13.67 1.86 -13.70
C GLU A 238 14.02 0.55 -12.99
N TYR A 239 13.94 0.51 -11.65
CA TYR A 239 14.21 -0.69 -10.87
C TYR A 239 13.12 -1.73 -11.08
N PHE A 240 11.86 -1.29 -11.12
CA PHE A 240 10.72 -2.18 -11.35
C PHE A 240 10.67 -2.76 -12.76
N SER A 241 11.15 -2.01 -13.77
CA SER A 241 11.29 -2.53 -15.14
C SER A 241 12.35 -3.63 -15.19
N LYS A 242 13.52 -3.40 -14.59
CA LYS A 242 14.57 -4.42 -14.46
C LYS A 242 14.12 -5.63 -13.65
N LEU A 243 13.34 -5.39 -12.58
CA LEU A 243 12.78 -6.46 -11.76
C LEU A 243 11.83 -7.35 -12.55
N LYS A 244 11.00 -6.75 -13.40
CA LYS A 244 10.13 -7.51 -14.31
C LYS A 244 10.92 -8.30 -15.35
N GLU A 245 11.96 -7.71 -15.94
CA GLU A 245 12.83 -8.40 -16.90
C GLU A 245 13.52 -9.62 -16.28
N ILE A 246 14.06 -9.49 -15.06
CA ILE A 246 14.72 -10.63 -14.39
C ILE A 246 13.72 -11.71 -13.95
N ILE A 247 12.51 -11.33 -13.56
CA ILE A 247 11.43 -12.29 -13.25
C ILE A 247 10.97 -13.02 -14.52
N ASP A 248 10.93 -12.34 -15.66
CA ASP A 248 10.64 -12.98 -16.94
C ASP A 248 11.71 -14.01 -17.31
N LEU A 249 13.01 -13.65 -17.17
CA LEU A 249 14.11 -14.59 -17.37
C LEU A 249 14.04 -15.78 -16.41
N PHE A 250 13.77 -15.52 -15.12
CA PHE A 250 13.55 -16.57 -14.12
C PHE A 250 12.42 -17.51 -14.54
N SER A 251 11.31 -16.97 -15.03
CA SER A 251 10.14 -17.72 -15.50
C SER A 251 10.47 -18.59 -16.72
N GLN A 252 11.20 -18.04 -17.69
CA GLN A 252 11.67 -18.79 -18.86
C GLN A 252 12.59 -19.95 -18.45
N LEU A 253 13.52 -19.74 -17.52
CA LEU A 253 14.41 -20.79 -17.03
C LEU A 253 13.65 -21.92 -16.33
N LEU A 254 12.63 -21.60 -15.54
CA LEU A 254 11.78 -22.61 -14.91
C LEU A 254 11.08 -23.49 -15.95
N LEU A 255 10.47 -22.86 -16.96
CA LEU A 255 9.76 -23.55 -18.04
C LEU A 255 10.71 -24.40 -18.89
N MET A 256 11.87 -23.87 -19.25
CA MET A 256 12.86 -24.59 -20.07
C MET A 256 13.47 -25.79 -19.35
N LYS A 257 13.60 -25.72 -18.01
CA LYS A 257 14.24 -26.76 -17.19
C LYS A 257 13.24 -27.69 -16.51
N ASP A 258 11.93 -27.50 -16.76
CA ASP A 258 10.85 -28.25 -16.12
C ASP A 258 10.96 -28.27 -14.59
N LYS A 259 11.31 -27.11 -14.01
CA LYS A 259 11.53 -26.95 -12.57
C LYS A 259 10.23 -26.51 -11.91
N ASN A 260 9.68 -27.37 -11.06
CA ASN A 260 8.46 -27.08 -10.33
C ASN A 260 8.74 -26.41 -8.97
N ILE A 261 8.05 -25.31 -8.67
CA ILE A 261 8.18 -24.54 -7.41
C ILE A 261 7.26 -25.12 -6.30
N ASN A 262 6.56 -26.24 -6.57
CA ASN A 262 5.36 -26.64 -5.85
C ASN A 262 5.50 -27.01 -4.35
N ASN A 263 6.69 -27.24 -3.79
CA ASN A 263 6.79 -27.93 -2.49
C ASN A 263 7.34 -27.15 -1.29
N ASP A 264 7.92 -25.95 -1.43
CA ASP A 264 8.75 -25.42 -0.33
C ASP A 264 8.46 -24.00 0.15
N ILE A 265 7.33 -23.42 -0.25
CA ILE A 265 7.08 -22.01 0.04
C ILE A 265 5.89 -21.89 0.98
N GLN A 266 6.22 -21.52 2.22
CA GLN A 266 5.26 -21.28 3.30
C GLN A 266 4.10 -20.44 2.76
N ALA A 267 2.90 -21.03 2.72
CA ALA A 267 1.68 -20.31 2.44
C ALA A 267 1.48 -19.27 3.54
N LEU A 268 1.92 -18.03 3.28
CA LEU A 268 1.65 -16.88 4.11
C LEU A 268 0.21 -16.46 3.81
N ASP A 269 -0.74 -17.07 4.53
CA ASP A 269 -2.17 -16.75 4.56
C ASP A 269 -3.02 -17.13 3.32
N PHE A 270 -4.27 -16.67 3.30
CA PHE A 270 -5.30 -16.91 2.28
C PHE A 270 -4.88 -16.54 0.85
N ILE A 271 -3.82 -15.75 0.67
CA ILE A 271 -3.27 -15.43 -0.64
C ILE A 271 -2.03 -16.30 -0.88
N PRO A 272 -2.03 -17.12 -1.93
CA PRO A 272 -0.94 -18.02 -2.25
C PRO A 272 0.22 -17.22 -2.86
N LEU A 273 1.11 -16.73 -1.99
CA LEU A 273 2.29 -15.94 -2.33
C LEU A 273 3.55 -16.79 -2.19
N ILE A 274 4.54 -16.53 -3.04
CA ILE A 274 5.87 -17.11 -2.91
C ILE A 274 6.96 -16.04 -2.82
N ASP A 275 8.03 -16.35 -2.10
CA ASP A 275 9.23 -15.51 -2.00
C ASP A 275 10.26 -15.93 -3.06
N LEU A 276 10.51 -15.08 -4.05
CA LEU A 276 11.46 -15.39 -5.12
C LEU A 276 12.92 -15.46 -4.66
N CYS A 277 13.26 -14.86 -3.51
CA CYS A 277 14.64 -14.82 -3.02
C CYS A 277 15.01 -16.05 -2.18
N ASN A 278 14.03 -16.84 -1.73
CA ASN A 278 14.26 -17.99 -0.85
C ASN A 278 14.28 -19.34 -1.61
N ASN A 279 14.48 -19.29 -2.94
CA ASN A 279 14.43 -20.46 -3.83
C ASN A 279 15.76 -21.22 -3.98
N ASP A 280 16.68 -21.13 -3.02
CA ASP A 280 17.94 -21.91 -3.04
C ASP A 280 17.68 -23.43 -3.16
N ILE A 281 16.46 -23.85 -2.87
CA ILE A 281 15.90 -25.19 -2.92
C ILE A 281 15.83 -25.76 -4.36
N LEU A 282 15.82 -24.92 -5.40
CA LEU A 282 15.78 -25.39 -6.80
C LEU A 282 17.12 -25.97 -7.28
N MET A 283 18.20 -25.76 -6.50
CA MET A 283 19.58 -26.23 -6.74
C MET A 283 20.06 -26.01 -8.19
N ASP A 284 19.72 -24.86 -8.79
CA ASP A 284 20.09 -24.54 -10.17
C ASP A 284 20.90 -23.24 -10.26
N SER A 285 22.06 -23.32 -10.91
CA SER A 285 23.02 -22.22 -10.92
C SER A 285 22.53 -20.96 -11.66
N ASP A 286 21.67 -21.09 -12.67
CA ASP A 286 21.17 -19.95 -13.44
C ASP A 286 19.98 -19.28 -12.76
N ILE A 287 19.10 -20.08 -12.16
CA ILE A 287 18.03 -19.60 -11.28
C ILE A 287 18.64 -18.83 -10.10
N ASN A 288 19.70 -19.36 -9.49
CA ASN A 288 20.40 -18.70 -8.38
C ASN A 288 21.05 -17.37 -8.80
N LYS A 289 21.48 -17.22 -10.06
CA LYS A 289 21.94 -15.91 -10.58
C LYS A 289 20.78 -14.91 -10.65
N CYS A 290 19.60 -15.33 -11.09
CA CYS A 290 18.41 -14.49 -11.11
C CYS A 290 18.04 -14.02 -9.69
N ASN A 291 18.05 -14.94 -8.71
CA ASN A 291 17.78 -14.61 -7.30
C ASN A 291 18.75 -13.55 -6.75
N LYS A 292 20.06 -13.67 -7.08
CA LYS A 292 21.06 -12.67 -6.67
C LYS A 292 20.81 -11.29 -7.29
N VAL A 293 20.39 -11.24 -8.55
CA VAL A 293 20.03 -9.97 -9.22
C VAL A 293 18.77 -9.37 -8.61
N ILE A 294 17.74 -10.19 -8.35
CA ILE A 294 16.53 -9.75 -7.65
C ILE A 294 16.90 -9.16 -6.28
N LYS A 295 17.69 -9.88 -5.47
CA LYS A 295 18.15 -9.41 -4.16
C LYS A 295 18.94 -8.11 -4.25
N TYR A 296 19.84 -7.97 -5.23
CA TYR A 296 20.57 -6.73 -5.45
C TYR A 296 19.64 -5.55 -5.78
N ILE A 297 18.59 -5.77 -6.58
CA ILE A 297 17.59 -4.73 -6.88
C ILE A 297 16.80 -4.39 -5.61
N LEU A 298 16.37 -5.39 -4.84
CA LEU A 298 15.66 -5.21 -3.58
C LEU A 298 16.47 -4.36 -2.60
N ASP A 299 17.77 -4.63 -2.45
CA ASP A 299 18.68 -3.86 -1.59
C ASP A 299 18.78 -2.36 -1.96
N LYS A 300 18.38 -1.99 -3.18
CA LYS A 300 18.34 -0.58 -3.64
C LYS A 300 17.00 0.09 -3.42
N ILE A 301 15.91 -0.67 -3.38
CA ILE A 301 14.55 -0.12 -3.31
C ILE A 301 13.90 -0.33 -1.95
N ILE A 302 14.27 -1.36 -1.19
CA ILE A 302 13.73 -1.61 0.15
C ILE A 302 14.60 -0.88 1.17
N LEU A 303 13.96 -0.02 1.95
CA LEU A 303 14.52 0.60 3.12
C LEU A 303 14.12 -0.22 4.33
N GLU A 304 15.10 -0.88 4.93
CA GLU A 304 14.93 -1.70 6.13
C GLU A 304 15.22 -0.87 7.39
N PRO A 305 14.58 -1.22 8.53
CA PRO A 305 15.00 -0.68 9.82
C PRO A 305 16.42 -1.10 10.18
N ASP A 306 17.01 -0.41 11.15
CA ASP A 306 18.36 -0.76 11.62
C ASP A 306 18.40 -2.15 12.25
N SER A 307 19.45 -2.92 11.95
CA SER A 307 19.63 -4.33 12.31
C SER A 307 19.49 -4.62 13.81
N ASN A 308 19.75 -3.63 14.67
CA ASN A 308 19.63 -3.79 16.12
C ASN A 308 18.17 -3.83 16.60
N ILE A 309 17.20 -3.57 15.70
CA ILE A 309 15.77 -3.62 15.97
C ILE A 309 15.21 -5.02 15.66
N ILE A 310 15.89 -5.86 14.87
CA ILE A 310 15.37 -7.18 14.46
C ILE A 310 16.48 -8.23 14.22
N GLU A 311 16.37 -9.41 14.87
CA GLU A 311 17.07 -10.66 14.50
C GLU A 311 16.22 -11.51 13.52
N ARG A 312 15.90 -11.04 12.31
CA ARG A 312 15.08 -11.82 11.37
C ARG A 312 15.64 -11.80 9.97
N GLU A 313 15.49 -12.96 9.32
CA GLU A 313 15.82 -13.16 7.92
C GLU A 313 15.04 -12.18 7.04
N ARG A 314 15.76 -11.55 6.12
CA ARG A 314 15.18 -10.75 5.04
C ARG A 314 14.16 -11.59 4.29
N ARG A 315 12.88 -11.22 4.37
CA ARG A 315 11.86 -11.79 3.48
C ARG A 315 11.97 -11.09 2.14
N GLY A 316 12.13 -11.88 1.09
CA GLY A 316 12.37 -11.40 -0.26
C GLY A 316 11.10 -11.03 -1.00
N LEU A 317 11.20 -11.05 -2.33
CA LEU A 317 10.17 -10.51 -3.21
C LEU A 317 8.98 -11.46 -3.29
N LYS A 318 7.83 -11.04 -2.76
CA LYS A 318 6.58 -11.79 -2.87
C LYS A 318 5.94 -11.62 -4.24
N ILE A 319 5.49 -12.74 -4.80
CA ILE A 319 4.75 -12.82 -6.06
C ILE A 319 3.61 -13.83 -5.93
N TYR A 320 2.49 -13.60 -6.60
CA TYR A 320 1.33 -14.48 -6.58
C TYR A 320 1.62 -15.80 -7.31
N PHE A 321 1.35 -16.92 -6.63
CA PHE A 321 1.52 -18.27 -7.16
C PHE A 321 0.44 -19.21 -6.58
N PRO A 322 -0.70 -19.38 -7.27
CA PRO A 322 -1.87 -20.08 -6.73
C PRO A 322 -1.61 -21.51 -6.25
N HIS A 323 -2.32 -21.94 -5.20
CA HIS A 323 -2.36 -23.34 -4.75
C HIS A 323 -3.54 -24.12 -5.35
N ASN A 324 -4.66 -23.45 -5.63
CA ASN A 324 -5.89 -24.08 -6.14
C ASN A 324 -6.31 -23.49 -7.51
N TYR A 325 -6.52 -24.37 -8.50
CA TYR A 325 -6.92 -23.98 -9.85
C TYR A 325 -8.33 -23.38 -9.94
N ASP A 326 -9.31 -23.89 -9.18
CA ASP A 326 -10.68 -23.39 -9.16
C ASP A 326 -10.75 -21.95 -8.61
N VAL A 327 -9.87 -21.62 -7.68
CA VAL A 327 -9.71 -20.25 -7.19
C VAL A 327 -8.99 -19.40 -8.24
N TYR A 328 -7.87 -19.89 -8.78
CA TYR A 328 -7.09 -19.16 -9.78
C TYR A 328 -7.91 -18.82 -11.02
N SER A 329 -8.64 -19.78 -11.59
CA SER A 329 -9.45 -19.61 -12.81
C SER A 329 -10.49 -18.50 -12.67
N LYS A 330 -11.08 -18.30 -11.49
CA LYS A 330 -12.02 -17.20 -11.20
C LYS A 330 -11.35 -15.83 -11.23
N PHE A 331 -10.09 -15.73 -10.82
CA PHE A 331 -9.35 -14.47 -10.71
C PHE A 331 -8.33 -14.24 -11.84
N LYS A 332 -8.11 -15.24 -12.72
CA LYS A 332 -7.14 -15.21 -13.82
C LYS A 332 -7.30 -14.01 -14.73
N GLY A 333 -8.53 -13.66 -15.09
CA GLY A 333 -8.81 -12.47 -15.90
C GLY A 333 -8.35 -11.17 -15.25
N MET A 334 -8.52 -11.04 -13.93
CA MET A 334 -8.06 -9.88 -13.17
C MET A 334 -6.53 -9.85 -13.09
N TYR A 335 -5.90 -10.98 -12.76
CA TYR A 335 -4.45 -11.11 -12.68
C TYR A 335 -3.77 -10.79 -14.01
N ASN A 336 -4.31 -11.32 -15.12
CA ASN A 336 -3.79 -11.06 -16.47
C ASN A 336 -3.98 -9.61 -16.91
N SER A 337 -4.88 -8.85 -16.28
CA SER A 337 -5.10 -7.43 -16.61
C SER A 337 -4.08 -6.47 -15.99
N MET A 338 -3.26 -6.96 -15.05
CA MET A 338 -2.20 -6.18 -14.41
C MET A 338 -1.10 -5.82 -15.41
N LYS A 339 -0.51 -4.63 -15.26
CA LYS A 339 0.64 -4.22 -16.08
C LYS A 339 1.85 -5.12 -15.86
N PHE A 340 2.02 -5.65 -14.66
CA PHE A 340 3.05 -6.63 -14.36
C PHE A 340 2.94 -7.84 -15.28
N SER A 341 1.78 -8.50 -15.32
CA SER A 341 1.52 -9.77 -16.02
C SER A 341 1.63 -9.72 -17.55
N HIS A 342 1.63 -8.54 -18.16
CA HIS A 342 1.81 -8.42 -19.61
C HIS A 342 3.28 -8.60 -20.02
N ASN A 343 3.54 -9.27 -21.15
CA ASN A 343 4.89 -9.41 -21.72
C ASN A 343 5.91 -10.00 -20.73
N ASN A 344 5.49 -11.00 -19.94
CA ASN A 344 6.39 -11.89 -19.22
C ASN A 344 5.81 -13.30 -19.17
N MET A 345 6.64 -14.28 -18.83
CA MET A 345 6.30 -15.70 -18.79
C MET A 345 5.79 -16.17 -17.43
N TRP A 346 5.61 -15.29 -16.45
CA TRP A 346 5.19 -15.70 -15.10
C TRP A 346 3.79 -16.32 -15.09
N THR A 347 2.84 -15.75 -15.86
CA THR A 347 1.51 -16.34 -16.01
C THR A 347 1.55 -17.73 -16.65
N GLN A 348 2.52 -17.98 -17.54
CA GLN A 348 2.71 -19.29 -18.15
C GLN A 348 3.23 -20.30 -17.10
N VAL A 349 4.14 -19.89 -16.21
CA VAL A 349 4.60 -20.73 -15.08
C VAL A 349 3.42 -21.15 -14.19
N ILE A 350 2.51 -20.22 -13.90
CA ILE A 350 1.29 -20.51 -13.15
C ILE A 350 0.36 -21.47 -13.92
N ASP A 351 0.19 -21.26 -15.21
CA ASP A 351 -0.70 -22.09 -16.04
C ASP A 351 -0.17 -23.52 -16.17
N ASP A 352 1.12 -23.69 -16.48
CA ASP A 352 1.76 -25.00 -16.66
C ASP A 352 1.70 -25.85 -15.38
N LYS A 353 1.72 -25.23 -14.19
CA LYS A 353 1.50 -25.91 -12.90
C LYS A 353 0.22 -26.76 -12.87
N TYR A 354 -0.85 -26.31 -13.53
CA TYR A 354 -2.16 -26.97 -13.50
C TYR A 354 -2.51 -27.71 -14.77
N MET A 355 -1.74 -27.53 -15.85
CA MET A 355 -1.94 -28.24 -17.11
C MET A 355 -1.33 -29.64 -17.12
N GLY A 356 -0.65 -30.07 -16.04
CA GLY A 356 -0.19 -31.45 -15.86
C GLY A 356 0.83 -31.88 -16.92
N LYS A 357 1.85 -31.04 -17.17
CA LYS A 357 3.05 -31.46 -17.89
C LYS A 357 4.05 -32.09 -16.95
#